data_AF-A0A6P7F8A4-F1
#
_entry.id   AF-A0A6P7F8A4-F1
#
_cell.length_a   1.000
_cell.length_b   1.000
_cell.length_c   1.000
_cell.angle_alpha   90.00
_cell.angle_beta   90.00
_cell.angle_gamma   90.00
#
_symmetry.space_group_name_H-M   'P 1'
#
loop_
_entity.id
_entity.type
_entity.pdbx_description
1 polymer ?
#
loop_
_entity_poly.entity_id
_entity_poly.type
_entity_poly.pdbx_seq_one_letter_code
_entity_poly.pdbx_strand_id
1 'polypeptide(L)'
;MVNTRSTEFKKEMDKSGPPEWFLQMKADEEKRRQEEKEDKEKRREAKEKLRQEEEERRRKAEVEMINSLTQIHENFQLEVSQLNNRIDTLDEKQNSLVNKIQQQQNSLVNLEQQQNDLKSNLERQIVELQTKINTQASLSHISVTNIDSEQTAPSSSIVYPGTVRTSKILKPPTFDGQTAWETYRFQFEAAARANGWNENEMAASLVVSLRGQAATVLQFLPQDAPNYTSLVQALETRYGQQHLKQVFQSQLKVRYIKNIMRACKNLKPILKDYYIWHILRHQEIFWNKSVYRLS
;
A
#
# COMPACT_ATOMS: atom_id res chain seq x y z
N MET A 1 -36.69 83.92 50.18
CA MET A 1 -35.58 84.81 49.74
C MET A 1 -34.50 83.96 49.09
N VAL A 2 -34.75 83.52 47.86
CA VAL A 2 -33.75 82.87 47.01
C VAL A 2 -33.69 83.76 45.77
N ASN A 3 -32.48 84.09 45.29
CA ASN A 3 -32.20 84.87 44.07
C ASN A 3 -31.70 86.33 44.20
N THR A 4 -31.10 86.73 45.32
CA THR A 4 -30.31 87.99 45.37
C THR A 4 -28.85 87.77 44.97
N ARG A 5 -28.21 86.69 45.46
CA ARG A 5 -26.79 86.41 45.18
C ARG A 5 -26.50 86.08 43.70
N SER A 6 -27.45 85.46 43.01
CA SER A 6 -27.33 85.15 41.57
C SER A 6 -27.63 86.35 40.67
N THR A 7 -28.45 87.29 41.15
CA THR A 7 -28.77 88.53 40.42
C THR A 7 -27.71 89.61 40.61
N GLU A 8 -27.08 89.70 41.79
CA GLU A 8 -25.89 90.53 42.03
C GLU A 8 -24.69 90.06 41.20
N PHE A 9 -24.41 88.76 41.17
CA PHE A 9 -23.32 88.20 40.35
C PHE A 9 -23.50 88.51 38.86
N LYS A 10 -24.75 88.50 38.35
CA LYS A 10 -25.06 88.93 36.97
C LYS A 10 -24.86 90.43 36.75
N LYS A 11 -25.28 91.28 37.71
CA LYS A 11 -25.13 92.75 37.64
C LYS A 11 -23.68 93.22 37.65
N GLU A 12 -22.79 92.47 38.30
CA GLU A 12 -21.36 92.78 38.42
C GLU A 12 -20.55 92.33 37.18
N MET A 13 -21.00 91.26 36.50
CA MET A 13 -20.48 90.85 35.19
C MET A 13 -20.77 91.87 34.07
N ASP A 14 -21.92 92.57 34.13
CA ASP A 14 -22.34 93.54 33.10
C ASP A 14 -21.56 94.88 33.16
N LYS A 15 -20.77 95.16 34.21
CA LYS A 15 -20.05 96.44 34.39
C LYS A 15 -18.52 96.39 34.27
N SER A 16 -17.88 95.25 34.51
CA SER A 16 -16.41 95.16 34.63
C SER A 16 -15.75 94.02 33.83
N GLY A 17 -16.55 93.23 33.10
CA GLY A 17 -16.06 92.04 32.40
C GLY A 17 -15.76 90.88 33.35
N PRO A 18 -15.41 89.69 32.81
CA PRO A 18 -15.12 88.52 33.63
C PRO A 18 -13.87 88.72 34.51
N PRO A 19 -13.87 88.32 35.79
CA PRO A 19 -12.69 88.38 36.67
C PRO A 19 -11.51 87.57 36.13
N GLU A 20 -10.29 88.03 36.36
CA GLU A 20 -9.04 87.42 35.87
C GLU A 20 -8.89 85.94 36.27
N TRP A 21 -9.24 85.57 37.51
CA TRP A 21 -9.21 84.18 37.98
C TRP A 21 -10.16 83.26 37.18
N PHE A 22 -11.27 83.78 36.66
CA PHE A 22 -12.23 83.02 35.84
C PHE A 22 -11.69 82.80 34.41
N LEU A 23 -10.97 83.78 33.87
CA LEU A 23 -10.26 83.64 32.58
C LEU A 23 -9.12 82.63 32.69
N GLN A 24 -8.36 82.65 33.79
CA GLN A 24 -7.29 81.68 34.07
C GLN A 24 -7.84 80.25 34.20
N MET A 25 -8.93 80.07 34.96
CA MET A 25 -9.60 78.77 35.10
C MET A 25 -10.08 78.23 33.73
N LYS A 26 -10.64 79.08 32.87
CA LYS A 26 -11.05 78.66 31.51
C LYS A 26 -9.85 78.29 30.63
N ALA A 27 -8.75 79.04 30.72
CA ALA A 27 -7.52 78.73 29.98
C ALA A 27 -6.92 77.40 30.45
N ASP A 28 -6.88 77.14 31.75
CA ASP A 28 -6.39 75.89 32.33
C ASP A 28 -7.31 74.72 31.95
N GLU A 29 -8.64 74.89 31.99
CA GLU A 29 -9.60 73.86 31.56
C GLU A 29 -9.48 73.55 30.06
N GLU A 30 -9.25 74.57 29.22
CA GLU A 30 -9.03 74.40 27.78
C GLU A 30 -7.70 73.67 27.51
N LYS A 31 -6.63 74.02 28.23
CA LYS A 31 -5.34 73.33 28.18
C LYS A 31 -5.46 71.87 28.58
N ARG A 32 -6.18 71.58 29.67
CA ARG A 32 -6.43 70.22 30.16
C ARG A 32 -7.25 69.40 29.14
N ARG A 33 -8.26 70.02 28.51
CA ARG A 33 -9.02 69.40 27.40
C ARG A 33 -8.13 69.13 26.18
N GLN A 34 -7.16 69.99 25.89
CA GLN A 34 -6.22 69.80 24.79
C GLN A 34 -5.25 68.64 25.08
N GLU A 35 -4.69 68.57 26.28
CA GLU A 35 -3.82 67.48 26.73
C GLU A 35 -4.57 66.13 26.70
N GLU A 36 -5.82 66.08 27.14
CA GLU A 36 -6.65 64.87 27.09
C GLU A 36 -6.94 64.43 25.65
N LYS A 37 -7.16 65.37 24.72
CA LYS A 37 -7.31 65.06 23.30
C LYS A 37 -6.02 64.50 22.71
N GLU A 38 -4.88 65.11 23.00
CA GLU A 38 -3.57 64.65 22.55
C GLU A 38 -3.22 63.26 23.09
N ASP A 39 -3.50 62.98 24.36
CA ASP A 39 -3.29 61.66 24.95
C ASP A 39 -4.21 60.61 24.30
N LYS A 40 -5.48 60.96 24.06
CA LYS A 40 -6.42 60.09 23.32
C LYS A 40 -5.94 59.81 21.91
N GLU A 41 -5.44 60.81 21.19
CA GLU A 41 -4.87 60.69 19.84
C GLU A 41 -3.67 59.74 19.85
N LYS A 42 -2.68 59.98 20.74
CA LYS A 42 -1.49 59.11 20.91
C LYS A 42 -1.86 57.68 21.23
N ARG A 43 -2.85 57.47 22.11
CA ARG A 43 -3.36 56.14 22.44
C ARG A 43 -4.04 55.47 21.26
N ARG A 44 -4.70 56.24 20.39
CA ARG A 44 -5.32 55.73 19.16
C ARG A 44 -4.26 55.33 18.14
N GLU A 45 -3.23 56.15 17.94
CA GLU A 45 -2.09 55.86 17.07
C GLU A 45 -1.30 54.64 17.53
N ALA A 46 -1.02 54.53 18.84
CA ALA A 46 -0.32 53.38 19.40
C ALA A 46 -1.11 52.07 19.20
N LYS A 47 -2.43 52.11 19.38
CA LYS A 47 -3.32 50.96 19.08
C LYS A 47 -3.32 50.60 17.61
N GLU A 48 -3.23 51.60 16.72
CA GLU A 48 -3.19 51.36 15.28
C GLU A 48 -1.87 50.71 14.85
N LYS A 49 -0.74 51.20 15.34
CA LYS A 49 0.58 50.59 15.08
C LYS A 49 0.64 49.15 15.55
N LEU A 50 0.15 48.87 16.76
CA LEU A 50 0.10 47.51 17.29
C LEU A 50 -0.77 46.58 16.43
N ARG A 51 -1.90 47.09 15.92
CA ARG A 51 -2.75 46.34 14.97
C ARG A 51 -2.03 46.04 13.66
N GLN A 52 -1.29 47.01 13.11
CA GLN A 52 -0.52 46.83 11.87
C GLN A 52 0.62 45.82 12.05
N GLU A 53 1.38 45.90 13.16
CA GLU A 53 2.44 44.94 13.47
C GLU A 53 1.89 43.52 13.67
N GLU A 54 0.73 43.39 14.32
CA GLU A 54 0.04 42.11 14.44
C GLU A 54 -0.41 41.54 13.08
N GLU A 55 -0.94 42.39 12.21
CA GLU A 55 -1.37 42.00 10.88
C GLU A 55 -0.18 41.61 9.99
N GLU A 56 0.94 42.33 10.10
CA GLU A 56 2.18 41.98 9.40
C GLU A 56 2.76 40.65 9.88
N ARG A 57 2.76 40.40 11.19
CA ARG A 57 3.14 39.08 11.74
C ARG A 57 2.21 37.96 11.24
N ARG A 58 0.91 38.22 11.13
CA ARG A 58 -0.05 37.26 10.56
C ARG A 58 0.27 36.94 9.10
N ARG A 59 0.47 37.98 8.28
CA ARG A 59 0.82 37.82 6.86
C ARG A 59 2.11 37.04 6.70
N LYS A 60 3.13 37.32 7.52
CA LYS A 60 4.40 36.60 7.48
C LYS A 60 4.24 35.11 7.82
N ALA A 61 3.50 34.79 8.89
CA ALA A 61 3.24 33.41 9.27
C ALA A 61 2.44 32.64 8.20
N GLU A 62 1.49 33.31 7.54
CA GLU A 62 0.71 32.73 6.45
C GLU A 62 1.60 32.41 5.23
N VAL A 63 2.49 33.33 4.85
CA VAL A 63 3.45 33.11 3.75
C VAL A 63 4.40 31.96 4.07
N GLU A 64 4.91 31.87 5.30
CA GLU A 64 5.78 30.75 5.73
C GLU A 64 5.05 29.39 5.68
N MET A 65 3.77 29.36 6.06
CA MET A 65 2.93 28.18 5.95
C MET A 65 2.72 27.78 4.48
N ILE A 66 2.38 28.75 3.62
CA ILE A 66 2.19 28.51 2.18
C ILE A 66 3.49 27.96 1.57
N ASN A 67 4.65 28.56 1.86
CA ASN A 67 5.93 28.07 1.36
C ASN A 67 6.23 26.63 1.80
N SER A 68 5.94 26.31 3.07
CA SER A 68 6.10 24.95 3.60
C SER A 68 5.18 23.96 2.89
N LEU A 69 3.92 24.34 2.64
CA LEU A 69 2.96 23.53 1.90
C LEU A 69 3.37 23.33 0.44
N THR A 70 3.88 24.37 -0.22
CA THR A 70 4.41 24.31 -1.59
C THR A 70 5.58 23.34 -1.67
N GLN A 71 6.53 23.41 -0.74
CA GLN A 71 7.68 22.49 -0.71
C GLN A 71 7.24 21.03 -0.52
N ILE A 72 6.24 20.78 0.35
CA ILE A 72 5.67 19.44 0.51
C ILE A 72 5.01 18.97 -0.79
N HIS A 73 4.29 19.85 -1.48
CA HIS A 73 3.65 19.53 -2.75
C HIS A 73 4.69 19.17 -3.82
N GLU A 74 5.75 19.96 -3.97
CA GLU A 74 6.83 19.69 -4.93
C GLU A 74 7.53 18.36 -4.67
N ASN A 75 7.86 18.08 -3.41
CA ASN A 75 8.46 16.80 -3.02
C ASN A 75 7.54 15.62 -3.34
N PHE A 76 6.23 15.77 -3.08
CA PHE A 76 5.24 14.75 -3.42
C PHE A 76 5.15 14.52 -4.93
N GLN A 77 5.13 15.59 -5.73
CA GLN A 77 5.12 15.47 -7.19
C GLN A 77 6.37 14.76 -7.71
N LEU A 78 7.54 15.03 -7.12
CA LEU A 78 8.78 14.35 -7.46
C LEU A 78 8.70 12.84 -7.15
N GLU A 79 8.20 12.47 -5.97
CA GLU A 79 8.00 11.05 -5.62
C GLU A 79 7.02 10.35 -6.58
N VAL A 80 5.92 11.01 -6.93
CA VAL A 80 4.95 10.48 -7.89
C VAL A 80 5.59 10.28 -9.27
N SER A 81 6.38 11.24 -9.75
CA SER A 81 7.09 11.13 -11.02
C SER A 81 8.09 9.95 -11.01
N GLN A 82 8.85 9.78 -9.94
CA GLN A 82 9.76 8.65 -9.78
C GLN A 82 9.03 7.31 -9.77
N LEU A 83 7.86 7.24 -9.13
CA LEU A 83 7.03 6.04 -9.13
C LEU A 83 6.48 5.73 -10.53
N ASN A 84 6.03 6.73 -11.27
CA ASN A 84 5.56 6.55 -12.64
C ASN A 84 6.67 6.00 -13.54
N ASN A 85 7.87 6.58 -13.49
CA ASN A 85 9.02 6.06 -14.24
C ASN A 85 9.33 4.60 -13.88
N ARG A 86 9.20 4.22 -12.60
CA ARG A 86 9.38 2.83 -12.18
C ARG A 86 8.29 1.90 -12.73
N ILE A 87 7.05 2.37 -12.81
CA ILE A 87 5.95 1.63 -13.43
C ILE A 87 6.24 1.40 -14.91
N ASP A 88 6.64 2.43 -15.64
CA ASP A 88 6.97 2.31 -17.07
C ASP A 88 8.08 1.28 -17.31
N THR A 89 9.14 1.30 -16.49
CA THR A 89 10.21 0.29 -16.61
C THR A 89 9.75 -1.13 -16.26
N LEU A 90 8.74 -1.28 -15.39
CA LEU A 90 8.16 -2.59 -15.09
C LEU A 90 7.30 -3.07 -16.25
N ASP A 91 6.53 -2.18 -16.89
CA ASP A 91 5.71 -2.50 -18.04
C ASP A 91 6.58 -2.92 -19.24
N GLU A 92 7.69 -2.23 -19.49
CA GLU A 92 8.68 -2.63 -20.51
C GLU A 92 9.24 -4.04 -20.24
N LYS A 93 9.62 -4.32 -18.98
CA LYS A 93 10.11 -5.65 -18.58
C LYS A 93 9.04 -6.71 -18.73
N GLN A 94 7.80 -6.41 -18.36
CA GLN A 94 6.66 -7.31 -18.51
C GLN A 94 6.42 -7.63 -19.99
N ASN A 95 6.42 -6.62 -20.85
CA ASN A 95 6.28 -6.81 -22.30
C ASN A 95 7.43 -7.64 -22.89
N SER A 96 8.66 -7.42 -22.44
CA SER A 96 9.81 -8.25 -22.84
C SER A 96 9.65 -9.72 -22.42
N LEU A 97 9.18 -9.97 -21.20
CA LEU A 97 8.91 -11.33 -20.71
C LEU A 97 7.77 -12.00 -21.48
N VAL A 98 6.67 -11.28 -21.74
CA VAL A 98 5.55 -11.77 -22.56
C VAL A 98 6.03 -12.17 -23.96
N ASN A 99 6.85 -11.34 -24.60
CA ASN A 99 7.41 -11.66 -25.91
C ASN A 99 8.30 -12.91 -25.89
N LYS A 100 9.14 -13.07 -24.85
CA LYS A 100 9.97 -14.28 -24.68
C LYS A 100 9.12 -15.54 -24.48
N ILE A 101 8.07 -15.45 -23.66
CA ILE A 101 7.11 -16.54 -23.45
C ILE A 101 6.45 -16.92 -24.77
N GLN A 102 5.99 -15.92 -25.55
CA GLN A 102 5.38 -16.18 -26.85
C GLN A 102 6.34 -16.86 -27.83
N GLN A 103 7.62 -16.45 -27.85
CA GLN A 103 8.64 -17.09 -28.68
C GLN A 103 8.90 -18.54 -28.27
N GLN A 104 8.95 -18.82 -26.96
CA GLN A 104 9.07 -20.19 -26.44
C GLN A 104 7.84 -21.02 -26.81
N GLN A 105 6.64 -20.47 -26.68
CA GLN A 105 5.39 -21.12 -27.06
C GLN A 105 5.39 -21.54 -28.53
N ASN A 106 5.78 -20.63 -29.43
CA ASN A 106 5.85 -20.92 -30.87
C ASN A 106 6.86 -22.04 -31.17
N SER A 107 7.97 -22.08 -30.44
CA SER A 107 8.98 -23.13 -30.58
C SER A 107 8.47 -24.49 -30.09
N LEU A 108 7.71 -24.51 -28.99
CA LEU A 108 7.06 -25.73 -28.47
C LEU A 108 6.05 -26.29 -29.48
N VAL A 109 5.19 -25.44 -30.04
CA VAL A 109 4.21 -25.86 -31.05
C VAL A 109 4.89 -26.48 -32.28
N ASN A 110 6.01 -25.90 -32.74
CA ASN A 110 6.76 -26.46 -33.85
C ASN A 110 7.35 -27.84 -33.52
N LEU A 111 7.91 -28.01 -32.32
CA LEU A 111 8.42 -29.31 -31.85
C LEU A 111 7.32 -30.36 -31.73
N GLU A 112 6.15 -29.99 -31.23
CA GLU A 112 4.98 -30.88 -31.18
C GLU A 112 4.56 -31.33 -32.58
N GLN A 113 4.55 -30.43 -33.57
CA GLN A 113 4.27 -30.79 -34.96
C GLN A 113 5.29 -31.80 -35.50
N GLN A 114 6.59 -31.56 -35.28
CA GLN A 114 7.64 -32.49 -35.70
C GLN A 114 7.49 -33.87 -35.05
N GLN A 115 7.12 -33.92 -33.77
CA GLN A 115 6.85 -35.19 -33.08
C GLN A 115 5.65 -35.93 -33.68
N ASN A 116 4.58 -35.20 -34.02
CA ASN A 116 3.39 -35.77 -34.65
C ASN A 116 3.70 -36.34 -36.05
N ASP A 117 4.48 -35.62 -36.85
CA ASP A 117 4.90 -36.08 -38.18
C ASP A 117 5.77 -37.34 -38.11
N LEU A 118 6.73 -37.37 -37.18
CA LEU A 118 7.56 -38.56 -36.91
C LEU A 118 6.71 -39.75 -36.45
N LYS A 119 5.76 -39.51 -35.54
CA LYS A 119 4.85 -40.55 -35.04
C LYS A 119 4.01 -41.13 -36.17
N SER A 120 3.44 -40.29 -37.04
CA SER A 120 2.68 -40.71 -38.22
C SER A 120 3.51 -41.57 -39.18
N ASN A 121 4.77 -41.20 -39.41
CA ASN A 121 5.68 -41.98 -40.25
C ASN A 121 5.98 -43.36 -39.63
N LEU A 122 6.24 -43.42 -38.31
CA LEU A 122 6.44 -44.69 -37.60
C LEU A 122 5.19 -45.58 -37.63
N GLU A 123 4.01 -45.01 -37.42
CA GLU A 123 2.74 -45.74 -37.52
C GLU A 123 2.56 -46.34 -38.92
N ARG A 124 2.87 -45.57 -39.98
CA ARG A 124 2.84 -46.06 -41.36
C ARG A 124 3.82 -47.21 -41.60
N GLN A 125 5.04 -47.12 -41.10
CA GLN A 125 6.04 -48.19 -41.23
C GLN A 125 5.61 -49.46 -40.48
N ILE A 126 5.03 -49.34 -39.29
CA ILE A 126 4.51 -50.48 -38.52
C ILE A 126 3.41 -51.20 -39.31
N VAL A 127 2.45 -50.45 -39.86
CA VAL A 127 1.37 -51.01 -40.69
C VAL A 127 1.96 -51.72 -41.92
N GLU A 128 2.92 -51.08 -42.60
CA GLU A 128 3.56 -51.68 -43.76
C GLU A 128 4.28 -53.00 -43.42
N LEU A 129 5.03 -53.04 -42.31
CA LEU A 129 5.70 -54.27 -41.85
C LEU A 129 4.70 -55.37 -41.48
N GLN A 130 3.60 -55.02 -40.80
CA GLN A 130 2.53 -55.97 -40.47
C GLN A 130 1.90 -56.59 -41.73
N THR A 131 1.66 -55.79 -42.78
CA THR A 131 1.13 -56.32 -44.05
C THR A 131 2.10 -57.26 -44.76
N LYS A 132 3.42 -56.95 -44.75
CA LYS A 132 4.46 -57.83 -45.29
C LYS A 132 4.56 -59.16 -44.54
N ILE A 133 4.45 -59.13 -43.20
CA ILE A 133 4.43 -60.36 -42.38
C ILE A 133 3.20 -61.22 -42.73
N ASN A 134 2.01 -60.63 -42.79
CA ASN A 134 0.77 -61.39 -43.07
C ASN A 134 0.76 -62.00 -44.49
N THR A 135 1.29 -61.27 -45.47
CA THR A 135 1.41 -61.77 -46.86
C THR A 135 2.44 -62.89 -46.98
N GLN A 136 3.58 -62.80 -46.26
CA GLN A 136 4.55 -63.91 -46.19
C GLN A 136 4.00 -65.14 -45.48
N ALA A 137 3.27 -64.96 -44.37
CA ALA A 137 2.61 -66.06 -43.68
C ALA A 137 1.60 -66.77 -44.62
N SER A 138 0.87 -66.01 -45.43
CA SER A 138 -0.07 -66.54 -46.42
C SER A 138 0.60 -67.31 -47.58
N LEU A 139 1.85 -66.99 -47.94
CA LEU A 139 2.61 -67.68 -48.99
C LEU A 139 3.24 -69.00 -48.52
N SER A 140 3.28 -69.26 -47.21
CA SER A 140 3.97 -70.42 -46.62
C SER A 140 3.09 -71.66 -46.37
N HIS A 141 1.81 -71.64 -46.75
CA HIS A 141 0.93 -72.80 -46.60
C HIS A 141 1.05 -73.79 -47.77
N ILE A 142 2.11 -74.61 -47.76
CA ILE A 142 2.07 -75.98 -48.31
C ILE A 142 2.66 -76.95 -47.27
N SER A 143 1.74 -77.75 -46.71
CA SER A 143 1.89 -79.01 -45.97
C SER A 143 2.77 -79.05 -44.72
N VAL A 144 2.12 -79.02 -43.55
CA VAL A 144 2.32 -80.07 -42.53
C VAL A 144 0.95 -80.43 -41.95
N THR A 145 0.58 -81.69 -42.14
CA THR A 145 -0.62 -82.33 -41.58
C THR A 145 -0.45 -82.64 -40.10
N ASN A 146 -1.54 -82.47 -39.35
CA ASN A 146 -1.97 -83.17 -38.14
C ASN A 146 -0.92 -83.66 -37.12
N ILE A 147 -0.94 -83.08 -35.92
CA ILE A 147 -0.94 -83.83 -34.64
C ILE A 147 -1.84 -83.08 -33.65
N ASP A 148 -2.99 -83.66 -33.32
CA ASP A 148 -3.77 -83.35 -32.11
C ASP A 148 -2.96 -83.79 -30.88
N SER A 149 -2.84 -82.94 -29.86
CA SER A 149 -2.94 -83.36 -28.45
C SER A 149 -2.86 -82.20 -27.45
N GLU A 150 -3.78 -82.29 -26.51
CA GLU A 150 -4.08 -81.55 -25.29
C GLU A 150 -2.95 -81.04 -24.38
N GLN A 151 -3.29 -79.90 -23.73
CA GLN A 151 -3.17 -79.58 -22.30
C GLN A 151 -1.81 -79.31 -21.63
N THR A 152 -1.77 -78.09 -21.06
CA THR A 152 -1.32 -77.71 -19.69
C THR A 152 0.17 -77.45 -19.38
N ALA A 153 0.47 -76.14 -19.31
CA ALA A 153 1.40 -75.42 -18.40
C ALA A 153 2.94 -75.63 -18.52
N PRO A 154 3.81 -74.74 -17.98
CA PRO A 154 3.60 -73.40 -17.41
C PRO A 154 4.45 -72.28 -18.08
N SER A 155 4.07 -71.05 -17.77
CA SER A 155 4.72 -69.79 -18.13
C SER A 155 6.14 -69.67 -17.55
N SER A 156 7.16 -69.71 -18.41
CA SER A 156 8.53 -69.30 -18.04
C SER A 156 8.70 -67.81 -18.29
N SER A 157 8.54 -67.04 -17.23
CA SER A 157 8.87 -65.62 -17.13
C SER A 157 10.34 -65.39 -17.48
N ILE A 158 10.59 -64.74 -18.62
CA ILE A 158 11.88 -64.10 -18.91
C ILE A 158 12.00 -62.92 -17.95
N VAL A 159 12.81 -63.13 -16.91
CA VAL A 159 13.32 -62.07 -16.05
C VAL A 159 14.25 -61.21 -16.89
N TYR A 160 13.81 -60.01 -17.26
CA TYR A 160 14.72 -58.97 -17.70
C TYR A 160 15.63 -58.61 -16.52
N PRO A 161 16.97 -58.51 -16.69
CA PRO A 161 17.83 -57.97 -15.66
C PRO A 161 17.46 -56.48 -15.52
N GLY A 162 16.64 -56.19 -14.51
CA GLY A 162 16.38 -54.84 -14.07
C GLY A 162 17.71 -54.22 -13.68
N THR A 163 18.14 -53.23 -14.44
CA THR A 163 19.21 -52.32 -14.06
C THR A 163 18.82 -51.73 -12.71
N VAL A 164 19.41 -52.25 -11.63
CA VAL A 164 19.35 -51.64 -10.31
C VAL A 164 20.12 -50.34 -10.41
N ARG A 165 19.47 -49.31 -10.95
CA ARG A 165 19.81 -47.95 -10.62
C ARG A 165 19.40 -47.83 -9.17
N THR A 166 20.40 -47.76 -8.29
CA THR A 166 20.25 -47.22 -6.95
C THR A 166 19.85 -45.75 -7.10
N SER A 167 18.59 -45.51 -7.48
CA SER A 167 18.04 -44.18 -7.67
C SER A 167 18.00 -43.53 -6.30
N LYS A 168 18.95 -42.63 -6.02
CA LYS A 168 18.85 -41.75 -4.87
C LYS A 168 17.54 -40.98 -5.01
N ILE A 169 16.53 -41.34 -4.21
CA ILE A 169 15.26 -40.61 -4.14
C ILE A 169 15.60 -39.16 -3.83
N LEU A 170 15.26 -38.26 -4.76
CA LEU A 170 15.50 -36.83 -4.60
C LEU A 170 14.59 -36.34 -3.48
N LYS A 171 15.16 -35.96 -2.33
CA LYS A 171 14.35 -35.45 -1.23
C LYS A 171 13.86 -34.05 -1.60
N PRO A 172 12.55 -33.78 -1.50
CA PRO A 172 12.04 -32.44 -1.74
C PRO A 172 12.54 -31.50 -0.63
N PRO A 173 12.75 -30.21 -0.93
CA PRO A 173 13.06 -29.22 0.08
C PRO A 173 11.91 -29.14 1.10
N THR A 174 12.18 -28.63 2.30
CA THR A 174 11.13 -28.33 3.30
C THR A 174 10.58 -26.92 3.08
N PHE A 175 9.29 -26.73 3.35
CA PHE A 175 8.63 -25.42 3.23
C PHE A 175 8.16 -24.91 4.59
N ASP A 176 8.67 -23.76 5.00
CA ASP A 176 8.31 -23.09 6.26
C ASP A 176 7.45 -21.83 6.06
N GLY A 177 7.23 -21.42 4.81
CA GLY A 177 6.50 -20.21 4.43
C GLY A 177 7.37 -18.96 4.24
N GLN A 178 8.71 -19.04 4.35
CA GLN A 178 9.60 -17.90 4.09
C GLN A 178 9.94 -17.73 2.60
N THR A 179 10.10 -18.84 1.89
CA THR A 179 10.36 -18.83 0.44
C THR A 179 9.05 -18.57 -0.31
N ALA A 180 9.11 -17.95 -1.49
CA ALA A 180 7.93 -17.77 -2.32
C ALA A 180 7.31 -19.13 -2.69
N TRP A 181 5.99 -19.26 -2.49
CA TRP A 181 5.25 -20.51 -2.71
C TRP A 181 5.46 -21.09 -4.11
N GLU A 182 5.44 -20.25 -5.14
CA GLU A 182 5.65 -20.67 -6.54
C GLU A 182 7.04 -21.27 -6.77
N THR A 183 8.07 -20.67 -6.18
CA THR A 183 9.45 -21.17 -6.28
C THR A 183 9.59 -22.53 -5.62
N TYR A 184 8.99 -22.70 -4.44
CA TYR A 184 8.98 -23.98 -3.74
C TYR A 184 8.20 -25.06 -4.51
N ARG A 185 6.99 -24.73 -4.97
CA ARG A 185 6.12 -25.64 -5.74
C ARG A 185 6.84 -26.16 -6.99
N PHE A 186 7.52 -25.27 -7.72
CA PHE A 186 8.29 -25.66 -8.90
C PHE A 186 9.41 -26.66 -8.58
N GLN A 187 10.16 -26.43 -7.49
CA GLN A 187 11.21 -27.35 -7.03
C GLN A 187 10.65 -28.69 -6.58
N PHE A 188 9.51 -28.68 -5.88
CA PHE A 188 8.81 -29.87 -5.43
C PHE A 188 8.32 -30.73 -6.60
N GLU A 189 7.66 -30.10 -7.59
CA GLU A 189 7.15 -30.79 -8.79
C GLU A 189 8.30 -31.30 -9.69
N ALA A 190 9.46 -30.63 -9.70
CA ALA A 190 10.66 -31.14 -10.34
C ALA A 190 11.20 -32.40 -9.65
N ALA A 191 11.24 -32.43 -8.32
CA ALA A 191 11.63 -33.61 -7.55
C ALA A 191 10.64 -34.77 -7.72
N ALA A 192 9.33 -34.48 -7.73
CA ALA A 192 8.29 -35.46 -7.97
C ALA A 192 8.41 -36.14 -9.33
N ARG A 193 8.65 -35.35 -10.40
CA ARG A 193 8.90 -35.88 -11.75
C ARG A 193 10.17 -36.72 -11.83
N ALA A 194 11.24 -36.29 -11.17
CA ALA A 194 12.50 -37.04 -11.14
C ALA A 194 12.37 -38.39 -10.40
N ASN A 195 11.48 -38.47 -9.41
CA ASN A 195 11.23 -39.67 -8.62
C ASN A 195 10.07 -40.54 -9.15
N GLY A 196 9.31 -40.05 -10.15
CA GLY A 196 8.15 -40.77 -10.68
C GLY A 196 6.98 -40.88 -9.70
N TRP A 197 6.80 -39.89 -8.82
CA TRP A 197 5.72 -39.94 -7.81
C TRP A 197 4.33 -39.86 -8.43
N ASN A 198 3.42 -40.66 -7.90
CA ASN A 198 1.99 -40.54 -8.18
C ASN A 198 1.33 -39.45 -7.30
N GLU A 199 0.07 -39.09 -7.57
CA GLU A 199 -0.62 -37.99 -6.86
C GLU A 199 -0.72 -38.22 -5.34
N ASN A 200 -0.88 -39.48 -4.91
CA ASN A 200 -0.94 -39.84 -3.48
C ASN A 200 0.44 -39.69 -2.81
N GLU A 201 1.51 -40.09 -3.48
CA GLU A 201 2.89 -39.93 -3.02
C GLU A 201 3.30 -38.45 -2.98
N MET A 202 2.88 -37.66 -3.98
CA MET A 202 3.06 -36.21 -4.00
C MET A 202 2.34 -35.55 -2.82
N ALA A 203 1.09 -35.93 -2.55
CA ALA A 203 0.35 -35.41 -1.41
C ALA A 203 1.02 -35.76 -0.07
N ALA A 204 1.35 -37.03 0.15
CA ALA A 204 2.02 -37.47 1.38
C ALA A 204 3.38 -36.78 1.58
N SER A 205 4.17 -36.68 0.51
CA SER A 205 5.47 -36.00 0.53
C SER A 205 5.32 -34.49 0.77
N LEU A 206 4.30 -33.85 0.19
CA LEU A 206 3.99 -32.44 0.42
C LEU A 206 3.61 -32.20 1.89
N VAL A 207 2.78 -33.05 2.49
CA VAL A 207 2.43 -32.97 3.91
C VAL A 207 3.66 -33.06 4.81
N VAL A 208 4.59 -33.98 4.53
CA VAL A 208 5.80 -34.20 5.33
C VAL A 208 6.84 -33.08 5.17
N SER A 209 6.84 -32.40 4.02
CA SER A 209 7.76 -31.30 3.72
C SER A 209 7.32 -29.96 4.31
N LEU A 210 6.05 -29.79 4.69
CA LEU A 210 5.57 -28.61 5.40
C LEU A 210 6.10 -28.55 6.84
N ARG A 211 6.63 -27.39 7.24
CA ARG A 211 7.16 -27.11 8.57
C ARG A 211 6.69 -25.76 9.09
N GLY A 212 6.82 -25.54 10.39
CA GLY A 212 6.56 -24.24 11.02
C GLY A 212 5.16 -23.69 10.72
N GLN A 213 5.10 -22.42 10.28
CA GLN A 213 3.83 -21.76 9.99
C GLN A 213 3.09 -22.40 8.81
N ALA A 214 3.80 -22.95 7.82
CA ALA A 214 3.16 -23.59 6.67
C ALA A 214 2.40 -24.87 7.04
N ALA A 215 2.85 -25.60 8.07
CA ALA A 215 2.18 -26.81 8.55
C ALA A 215 0.78 -26.53 9.13
N THR A 216 0.49 -25.30 9.58
CA THR A 216 -0.86 -24.95 10.10
C THR A 216 -1.95 -25.01 9.03
N VAL A 217 -1.59 -24.98 7.73
CA VAL A 217 -2.56 -25.18 6.63
C VAL A 217 -3.21 -26.56 6.69
N LEU A 218 -2.50 -27.56 7.22
CA LEU A 218 -3.00 -28.94 7.34
C LEU A 218 -4.18 -29.07 8.33
N GLN A 219 -4.36 -28.12 9.25
CA GLN A 219 -5.47 -28.14 10.22
C GLN A 219 -6.82 -27.77 9.58
N PHE A 220 -6.79 -27.13 8.41
CA PHE A 220 -7.99 -26.63 7.71
C PHE A 220 -8.44 -27.55 6.58
N LEU A 221 -7.77 -28.69 6.40
CA LEU A 221 -8.07 -29.67 5.35
C LEU A 221 -8.78 -30.91 5.94
N PRO A 222 -9.64 -31.59 5.17
CA PRO A 222 -10.28 -32.83 5.60
C PRO A 222 -9.23 -33.92 5.88
N GLN A 223 -9.43 -34.67 6.98
CA GLN A 223 -8.52 -35.72 7.45
C GLN A 223 -8.53 -36.97 6.56
N ASP A 224 -9.58 -37.15 5.77
CA ASP A 224 -9.77 -38.31 4.89
C ASP A 224 -9.01 -38.08 3.58
N ALA A 225 -7.71 -38.39 3.60
CA ALA A 225 -6.77 -38.34 2.47
C ALA A 225 -6.66 -36.97 1.78
N PRO A 226 -5.68 -36.12 2.14
CA PRO A 226 -5.51 -34.83 1.47
C PRO A 226 -5.06 -35.06 0.02
N ASN A 227 -5.91 -34.72 -0.95
CA ASN A 227 -5.53 -34.74 -2.36
C ASN A 227 -4.48 -33.65 -2.62
N TYR A 228 -3.50 -33.94 -3.50
CA TYR A 228 -2.42 -33.01 -3.84
C TYR A 228 -2.98 -31.64 -4.30
N THR A 229 -3.99 -31.68 -5.16
CA THR A 229 -4.66 -30.49 -5.68
C THR A 229 -5.25 -29.61 -4.57
N SER A 230 -5.87 -30.21 -3.57
CA SER A 230 -6.46 -29.48 -2.43
C SER A 230 -5.40 -28.86 -1.51
N LEU A 231 -4.28 -29.56 -1.30
CA LEU A 231 -3.13 -29.03 -0.55
C LEU A 231 -2.52 -27.81 -1.25
N VAL A 232 -2.30 -27.91 -2.56
CA VAL A 232 -1.76 -26.81 -3.38
C VAL A 232 -2.66 -25.59 -3.31
N GLN A 233 -3.97 -25.76 -3.48
CA GLN A 233 -4.93 -24.66 -3.44
C GLN A 233 -4.95 -23.96 -2.07
N ALA A 234 -4.88 -24.72 -0.97
CA ALA A 234 -4.83 -24.16 0.38
C ALA A 234 -3.54 -23.38 0.63
N LEU A 235 -2.40 -23.89 0.15
CA LEU A 235 -1.11 -23.22 0.23
C LEU A 235 -1.06 -21.97 -0.67
N GLU A 236 -1.66 -22.01 -1.85
CA GLU A 236 -1.74 -20.90 -2.79
C GLU A 236 -2.65 -19.78 -2.29
N THR A 237 -3.74 -20.13 -1.59
CA THR A 237 -4.61 -19.13 -0.93
C THR A 237 -3.87 -18.36 0.16
N ARG A 238 -2.98 -19.03 0.90
CA ARG A 238 -2.30 -18.43 2.05
C ARG A 238 -0.96 -17.79 1.71
N TYR A 239 -0.20 -18.39 0.80
CA TYR A 239 1.17 -18.01 0.45
C TYR A 239 1.34 -17.61 -1.03
N GLY A 240 0.28 -17.61 -1.83
CA GLY A 240 0.30 -17.16 -3.22
C GLY A 240 0.45 -15.64 -3.37
N GLN A 241 0.77 -15.20 -4.59
CA GLN A 241 1.11 -13.80 -4.88
C GLN A 241 0.00 -12.79 -4.56
N GLN A 242 -1.26 -13.22 -4.45
CA GLN A 242 -2.36 -12.34 -4.02
C GLN A 242 -2.13 -11.77 -2.61
N HIS A 243 -1.47 -12.52 -1.72
CA HIS A 243 -1.11 -12.02 -0.41
C HIS A 243 -0.03 -10.93 -0.49
N LEU A 244 0.94 -11.06 -1.40
CA LEU A 244 1.96 -10.02 -1.64
C LEU A 244 1.31 -8.69 -2.06
N LYS A 245 0.32 -8.72 -2.96
CA LYS A 245 -0.42 -7.51 -3.37
C LYS A 245 -1.16 -6.86 -2.19
N GLN A 246 -1.83 -7.64 -1.35
CA GLN A 246 -2.50 -7.15 -0.15
C GLN A 246 -1.52 -6.59 0.89
N VAL A 247 -0.36 -7.24 1.06
CA VAL A 247 0.72 -6.78 1.94
C VAL A 247 1.29 -5.46 1.43
N PHE A 248 1.58 -5.33 0.13
CA PHE A 248 2.05 -4.06 -0.45
C PHE A 248 1.01 -2.94 -0.32
N GLN A 249 -0.28 -3.21 -0.58
CA GLN A 249 -1.34 -2.24 -0.36
C GLN A 249 -1.43 -1.81 1.12
N SER A 250 -1.29 -2.75 2.05
CA SER A 250 -1.30 -2.48 3.49
C SER A 250 -0.08 -1.64 3.91
N GLN A 251 1.11 -1.97 3.41
CA GLN A 251 2.33 -1.20 3.66
C GLN A 251 2.24 0.23 3.11
N LEU A 252 1.65 0.42 1.93
CA LEU A 252 1.41 1.75 1.35
C LEU A 252 0.43 2.56 2.19
N LYS A 253 -0.69 1.98 2.63
CA LYS A 253 -1.64 2.64 3.54
C LYS A 253 -0.98 3.05 4.86
N VAL A 254 -0.15 2.19 5.44
CA VAL A 254 0.58 2.49 6.68
C VAL A 254 1.55 3.65 6.48
N ARG A 255 2.28 3.71 5.36
CA ARG A 255 3.19 4.83 5.04
C ARG A 255 2.42 6.13 4.85
N TYR A 256 1.32 6.11 4.12
CA TYR A 256 0.42 7.25 3.92
C TYR A 256 -0.11 7.81 5.25
N ILE A 257 -0.68 6.94 6.09
CA ILE A 257 -1.21 7.32 7.41
C ILE A 257 -0.09 7.85 8.33
N LYS A 258 1.10 7.22 8.30
CA LYS A 258 2.25 7.69 9.09
C LYS A 258 2.74 9.07 8.65
N ASN A 259 2.72 9.35 7.35
CA ASN A 259 3.07 10.66 6.81
C ASN A 259 2.04 11.73 7.20
N ILE A 260 0.74 11.43 7.12
CA ILE A 260 -0.31 12.32 7.62
C ILE A 260 -0.16 12.57 9.12
N MET A 261 0.06 11.52 9.92
CA MET A 261 0.23 11.66 11.37
C MET A 261 1.45 12.50 11.74
N ARG A 262 2.55 12.44 10.98
CA ARG A 262 3.71 13.32 11.16
C ARG A 262 3.37 14.77 10.83
N ALA A 263 2.67 15.01 9.72
CA ALA A 263 2.19 16.34 9.35
C ALA A 263 1.26 16.91 10.45
N CYS A 264 0.27 16.14 10.91
CA CYS A 264 -0.62 16.56 11.99
C CYS A 264 0.11 16.79 13.33
N LYS A 265 1.18 16.03 13.63
CA LYS A 265 2.02 16.29 14.82
C LYS A 265 2.72 17.64 14.76
N ASN A 266 3.17 18.06 13.58
CA ASN A 266 3.82 19.36 13.39
C ASN A 266 2.81 20.52 13.38
N LEU A 267 1.57 20.26 12.95
CA LEU A 267 0.45 21.22 12.97
C LEU A 267 -0.21 21.37 14.36
N LYS A 268 -0.12 20.35 15.22
CA LYS A 268 -0.70 20.35 16.58
C LYS A 268 -0.27 21.53 17.46
N PRO A 269 1.02 21.89 17.61
CA PRO A 269 1.43 23.04 18.42
C PRO A 269 0.87 24.36 17.86
N ILE A 270 0.90 24.53 16.54
CA ILE A 270 0.41 25.72 15.84
C ILE A 270 -1.10 25.94 16.08
N LEU A 271 -1.90 24.86 16.01
CA LEU A 271 -3.32 24.90 16.31
C LEU A 271 -3.61 25.10 17.81
N LYS A 272 -2.77 24.55 18.69
CA LYS A 272 -2.92 24.71 20.14
C LYS A 272 -2.67 26.16 20.56
N ASP A 273 -1.68 26.82 19.97
CA ASP A 273 -1.39 28.24 20.21
C ASP A 273 -2.52 29.14 19.69
N TYR A 274 -3.12 28.80 18.54
CA TYR A 274 -4.31 29.47 18.02
C TYR A 274 -5.52 29.35 18.97
N TYR A 275 -5.81 28.15 19.47
CA TYR A 275 -6.93 27.91 20.39
C TYR A 275 -6.70 28.55 21.78
N ILE A 276 -5.49 28.48 22.33
CA ILE A 276 -5.14 29.12 23.60
C ILE A 276 -5.28 30.64 23.49
N TRP A 277 -4.80 31.24 22.39
CA TRP A 277 -4.99 32.66 22.11
C TRP A 277 -6.47 33.06 22.06
N HIS A 278 -7.31 32.24 21.42
CA HIS A 278 -8.74 32.52 21.30
C HIS A 278 -9.49 32.42 22.64
N ILE A 279 -9.09 31.48 23.50
CA ILE A 279 -9.64 31.32 24.87
C ILE A 279 -9.22 32.49 25.76
N LEU A 280 -7.94 32.88 25.70
CA LEU A 280 -7.42 34.03 26.46
C LEU A 280 -8.10 35.33 26.03
N ARG A 281 -8.33 35.54 24.73
CA ARG A 281 -9.08 36.69 24.20
C ARG A 281 -10.53 36.73 24.70
N HIS A 282 -11.20 35.59 24.80
CA HIS A 282 -12.56 35.52 25.34
C HIS A 282 -12.60 35.83 26.85
N GLN A 283 -11.60 35.36 27.61
CA GLN A 283 -11.45 35.66 29.04
C GLN A 283 -11.17 37.14 29.28
N GLU A 284 -10.34 37.77 28.45
CA GLU A 284 -9.96 39.19 28.54
C GLU A 284 -11.12 40.14 28.19
N ILE A 285 -11.97 39.75 27.23
CA ILE A 285 -13.22 40.46 26.89
C ILE A 285 -14.25 40.34 28.04
N PHE A 286 -14.30 39.19 28.72
CA PHE A 286 -15.22 38.94 29.83
C PHE A 286 -14.81 39.71 31.10
N TRP A 287 -13.51 39.79 31.38
CA TRP A 287 -12.95 40.60 32.46
C TRP A 287 -13.14 42.09 32.22
N ASN A 288 -12.87 42.60 31.01
CA ASN A 288 -13.11 44.00 30.69
C ASN A 288 -14.59 44.38 30.84
N LYS A 289 -15.54 43.57 30.35
CA LYS A 289 -16.98 43.85 30.49
C LYS A 289 -17.49 43.83 31.94
N SER A 290 -16.84 43.09 32.84
CA SER A 290 -17.21 43.07 34.27
C SER A 290 -16.70 44.28 35.05
N VAL A 291 -15.52 44.79 34.69
CA VAL A 291 -14.95 46.01 35.30
C VAL A 291 -15.78 47.25 34.94
N TYR A 292 -16.32 47.35 33.71
CA TYR A 292 -17.19 48.46 33.29
C TYR A 292 -18.63 48.41 33.84
N ARG A 293 -19.00 47.38 34.62
CA ARG A 293 -20.37 47.25 35.18
C ARG A 293 -20.43 47.51 36.70
N LEU A 294 -19.28 47.74 37.34
CA LEU A 294 -19.15 47.99 38.79
C LEU A 294 -18.62 49.39 39.14
N SER A 295 -18.46 50.26 38.14
CA SER A 295 -18.01 51.66 38.25
C SER A 295 -19.00 52.57 37.54
#